data_AF-A0AAV6CYA3-F1
#
_entry.id   AF-A0AAV6CYA3-F1
#
_cell.length_a   1.000
_cell.length_b   1.000
_cell.length_c   1.000
_cell.angle_alpha   90.00
_cell.angle_beta   90.00
_cell.angle_gamma   90.00
#
_symmetry.space_group_name_H-M   'P 1'
#
loop_
_entity.id
_entity.type
_entity.pdbx_description
1 polymer ?
#
loop_
_entity_poly.entity_id
_entity_poly.type
_entity_poly.pdbx_seq_one_letter_code
_entity_poly.pdbx_strand_id
1 'polypeptide(L)'
;MPDRRISRRLFLALAAPVMGAACETVPYTGRSQIQLISAEQEVQMGAQAYTQTLAKEKLSTDPVATEMVKRVGSRIAAVTGLNYQWEYRLIQNDKTVNAFALPGGKVAVYTGMLPVTRDESGLAAVLGHEIGHVVARHGGERVSQQLLVNVGVESTMAALSRGNPATVQAVGSLLGAGAAVGVLLPWSRQQESEADHLGLILMAKAGYDPHAARELWVRMSQQKGAGQPEFLSTHVGPDPHSSDRGLAPGSPPVLQAPLIVAVLYPR
;
A
#
# COMPACT_ATOMS: atom_id res chain seq x y z
N MET A 1 39.66 -20.13 25.94
CA MET A 1 38.25 -19.92 25.57
C MET A 1 38.01 -18.43 25.46
N PRO A 2 37.67 -17.85 24.30
CA PRO A 2 37.44 -16.42 24.18
C PRO A 2 36.19 -16.03 24.98
N ASP A 3 36.30 -14.93 25.71
CA ASP A 3 35.34 -14.45 26.70
C ASP A 3 34.00 -14.09 26.05
N ARG A 4 32.96 -14.91 26.30
CA ARG A 4 31.59 -14.74 25.78
C ARG A 4 30.96 -13.40 26.17
N ARG A 5 31.53 -12.66 27.13
CA ARG A 5 31.04 -11.33 27.54
C ARG A 5 31.44 -10.22 26.56
N ILE A 6 32.56 -10.39 25.85
CA ILE A 6 33.07 -9.39 24.89
C ILE A 6 32.24 -9.43 23.59
N SER A 7 31.85 -10.62 23.12
CA SER A 7 31.01 -10.76 21.91
C SER A 7 29.62 -10.14 22.09
N ARG A 8 29.01 -10.27 23.28
CA ARG A 8 27.67 -9.74 23.58
C ARG A 8 27.63 -8.21 23.61
N ARG A 9 28.71 -7.56 24.07
CA ARG A 9 28.84 -6.09 24.11
C ARG A 9 29.13 -5.49 22.72
N LEU A 10 29.89 -6.19 21.87
CA LEU A 10 30.11 -5.78 20.48
C LEU A 10 28.83 -5.86 19.63
N PHE A 11 28.01 -6.91 19.82
CA PHE A 11 26.73 -7.05 19.11
C PHE A 11 25.71 -5.96 19.50
N LEU A 12 25.63 -5.58 20.77
CA LEU A 12 24.77 -4.47 21.22
C LEU A 12 25.24 -3.11 20.70
N ALA A 13 26.55 -2.91 20.54
CA ALA A 13 27.12 -1.66 20.03
C ALA A 13 26.92 -1.48 18.50
N LEU A 14 26.82 -2.57 17.73
CA LEU A 14 26.54 -2.50 16.29
C LEU A 14 25.04 -2.37 15.95
N ALA A 15 24.14 -2.83 16.83
CA ALA A 15 22.70 -2.79 16.59
C ALA A 15 22.09 -1.38 16.77
N ALA A 16 22.62 -0.58 17.69
CA ALA A 16 22.12 0.78 17.99
C ALA A 16 22.23 1.78 16.82
N PRO A 17 23.34 1.85 16.03
CA PRO A 17 23.43 2.80 14.91
C PRO A 17 22.58 2.42 13.68
N VAL A 18 22.17 1.15 13.52
CA VAL A 18 21.32 0.72 12.39
C VAL A 18 19.85 1.10 12.61
N MET A 19 19.37 1.11 13.86
CA MET A 19 17.97 1.46 14.15
C MET A 19 17.64 2.94 13.96
N GLY A 20 18.62 3.85 14.13
CA GLY A 20 18.41 5.29 13.93
C GLY A 20 18.23 5.72 12.47
N ALA A 21 18.74 4.93 11.52
CA ALA A 21 18.70 5.24 10.09
C ALA A 21 17.44 4.74 9.37
N ALA A 22 16.62 3.93 10.03
CA ALA A 22 15.40 3.34 9.45
C ALA A 22 14.15 4.19 9.70
N CYS A 23 14.21 5.25 10.51
CA CYS A 23 13.07 6.13 10.74
C CYS A 23 13.05 7.26 9.71
N GLU A 24 12.01 7.32 8.90
CA GLU A 24 11.76 8.39 7.93
C GLU A 24 10.49 9.17 8.30
N THR A 25 10.35 10.37 7.73
CA THR A 25 9.16 11.21 7.91
C THR A 25 8.40 11.33 6.61
N VAL A 26 7.11 11.05 6.64
CA VAL A 26 6.22 11.16 5.48
C VAL A 26 6.06 12.63 5.09
N PRO A 27 6.27 13.01 3.81
CA PRO A 27 6.04 14.36 3.34
C PRO A 27 4.59 14.82 3.60
N TYR A 28 4.40 16.12 3.86
CA TYR A 28 3.12 16.79 4.15
C TYR A 28 2.43 16.41 5.47
N THR A 29 2.44 15.14 5.88
CA THR A 29 1.78 14.71 7.12
C THR A 29 2.69 14.73 8.34
N GLY A 30 4.00 14.63 8.15
CA GLY A 30 4.97 14.60 9.24
C GLY A 30 4.98 13.31 10.04
N ARG A 31 4.27 12.26 9.58
CA ARG A 31 4.21 10.97 10.27
C ARG A 31 5.57 10.28 10.23
N SER A 32 6.04 9.77 11.37
CA SER A 32 7.22 8.91 11.41
C SER A 32 6.88 7.50 10.94
N GLN A 33 7.75 6.91 10.14
CA GLN A 33 7.63 5.57 9.60
C GLN A 33 8.94 4.80 9.68
N ILE A 34 8.84 3.47 9.71
CA ILE A 34 10.01 2.60 9.63
C ILE A 34 10.19 2.13 8.18
N GLN A 35 11.36 2.43 7.62
CA GLN A 35 11.82 1.99 6.31
C GLN A 35 13.12 1.19 6.47
N LEU A 36 13.01 -0.13 6.38
CA LEU A 36 14.14 -1.06 6.40
C LEU A 36 14.71 -1.33 5.00
N ILE A 37 13.98 -0.93 3.95
CA ILE A 37 14.41 -1.07 2.57
C ILE A 37 14.69 0.30 1.96
N SER A 38 15.65 0.36 1.05
CA SER A 38 16.02 1.60 0.37
C SER A 38 15.00 1.97 -0.72
N ALA A 39 14.96 3.25 -1.08
CA ALA A 39 14.11 3.73 -2.18
C ALA A 39 14.47 3.05 -3.51
N GLU A 40 15.76 2.73 -3.73
CA GLU A 40 16.22 2.01 -4.92
C GLU A 40 15.69 0.57 -4.95
N GLN A 41 15.68 -0.12 -3.80
CA GLN A 41 15.08 -1.45 -3.69
C GLN A 41 13.58 -1.41 -3.97
N GLU A 42 12.87 -0.40 -3.46
CA GLU A 42 11.46 -0.16 -3.80
C GLU A 42 11.23 0.03 -5.29
N VAL A 43 12.04 0.86 -5.95
CA VAL A 43 11.95 1.11 -7.39
C VAL A 43 12.19 -0.18 -8.19
N GLN A 44 13.17 -1.00 -7.79
CA GLN A 44 13.45 -2.28 -8.44
C GLN A 44 12.30 -3.27 -8.29
N MET A 45 11.77 -3.43 -7.07
CA MET A 45 10.62 -4.30 -6.83
C MET A 45 9.37 -3.81 -7.57
N GLY A 46 9.13 -2.49 -7.60
CA GLY A 46 8.04 -1.88 -8.34
C GLY A 46 8.12 -2.16 -9.85
N ALA A 47 9.31 -2.00 -10.44
CA ALA A 47 9.53 -2.30 -11.85
C ALA A 47 9.33 -3.79 -12.19
N GLN A 48 9.80 -4.69 -11.31
CA GLN A 48 9.61 -6.13 -11.47
C GLN A 48 8.12 -6.50 -11.39
N ALA A 49 7.42 -6.03 -10.36
CA ALA A 49 5.98 -6.27 -10.18
C ALA A 49 5.18 -5.76 -11.38
N TYR A 50 5.48 -4.55 -11.86
CA TYR A 50 4.84 -3.96 -13.02
C TYR A 50 5.00 -4.83 -14.27
N THR A 51 6.23 -5.25 -14.56
CA THR A 51 6.54 -6.10 -15.71
C THR A 51 5.79 -7.42 -15.64
N GLN A 52 5.75 -8.06 -14.47
CA GLN A 52 5.05 -9.33 -14.27
C GLN A 52 3.53 -9.20 -14.41
N THR A 53 2.94 -8.11 -13.92
CA THR A 53 1.51 -7.83 -14.10
C THR A 53 1.20 -7.62 -15.58
N LEU A 54 1.93 -6.73 -16.26
CA LEU A 54 1.68 -6.44 -17.68
C LEU A 54 1.89 -7.65 -18.60
N ALA A 55 2.78 -8.58 -18.24
CA ALA A 55 2.97 -9.82 -19.00
C ALA A 55 1.73 -10.74 -19.00
N LYS A 56 0.83 -10.59 -18.02
CA LYS A 56 -0.40 -11.40 -17.86
C LYS A 56 -1.65 -10.67 -18.33
N GLU A 57 -1.54 -9.39 -18.65
CA GLU A 57 -2.66 -8.50 -18.88
C GLU A 57 -2.69 -8.04 -20.34
N LYS A 58 -3.89 -7.75 -20.85
CA LYS A 58 -4.05 -7.15 -22.18
C LYS A 58 -4.12 -5.64 -22.05
N LEU A 59 -3.31 -4.90 -22.81
CA LEU A 59 -3.42 -3.44 -22.86
C LEU A 59 -4.64 -3.01 -23.69
N SER A 60 -5.27 -1.91 -23.27
CA SER A 60 -6.38 -1.31 -24.02
C SER A 60 -5.89 -0.73 -25.35
N THR A 61 -6.73 -0.85 -26.37
CA THR A 61 -6.52 -0.27 -27.70
C THR A 61 -7.28 1.05 -27.86
N ASP A 62 -7.97 1.54 -26.83
CA ASP A 62 -8.67 2.83 -26.85
C ASP A 62 -7.64 3.97 -26.67
N PRO A 63 -7.35 4.75 -27.73
CA PRO A 63 -6.35 5.81 -27.65
C PRO A 63 -6.82 7.00 -26.81
N VAL A 64 -8.13 7.26 -26.74
CA VAL A 64 -8.69 8.41 -26.02
C VAL A 64 -8.62 8.15 -24.51
N ALA A 65 -9.09 6.98 -24.07
CA ALA A 65 -9.03 6.60 -22.67
C ALA A 65 -7.58 6.44 -22.18
N THR A 66 -6.70 5.85 -23.00
CA THR A 66 -5.29 5.70 -22.66
C THR A 66 -4.60 7.06 -22.50
N GLU A 67 -4.85 8.00 -23.41
CA GLU A 67 -4.28 9.36 -23.31
C GLU A 67 -4.87 10.13 -22.12
N MET A 68 -6.13 9.92 -21.76
CA MET A 68 -6.70 10.49 -20.53
C MET A 68 -5.97 10.01 -19.28
N VAL A 69 -5.74 8.68 -19.14
CA VAL A 69 -4.98 8.12 -18.01
C VAL A 69 -3.58 8.71 -17.93
N LYS A 70 -2.89 8.79 -19.08
CA LYS A 70 -1.54 9.37 -19.15
C LYS A 70 -1.54 10.86 -18.77
N ARG A 71 -2.47 11.64 -19.30
CA ARG A 71 -2.57 13.09 -19.04
C ARG A 71 -2.86 13.39 -17.57
N VAL A 72 -3.88 12.74 -17.00
CA VAL A 72 -4.25 12.92 -15.59
C VAL A 72 -3.11 12.47 -14.68
N GLY A 73 -2.57 11.27 -14.90
CA GLY A 73 -1.45 10.75 -14.13
C GLY A 73 -0.21 11.65 -14.20
N SER A 74 0.13 12.17 -15.38
CA SER A 74 1.28 13.07 -15.55
C SER A 74 1.11 14.40 -14.81
N ARG A 75 -0.11 14.96 -14.77
CA ARG A 75 -0.40 16.19 -14.02
C ARG A 75 -0.24 15.98 -12.51
N ILE A 76 -0.72 14.85 -11.99
CA ILE A 76 -0.54 14.49 -10.58
C ILE A 76 0.94 14.24 -10.27
N ALA A 77 1.63 13.46 -11.10
CA ALA A 77 3.05 13.16 -10.93
C ALA A 77 3.93 14.43 -10.91
N ALA A 78 3.62 15.42 -11.74
CA ALA A 78 4.37 16.67 -11.84
C ALA A 78 4.40 17.48 -10.52
N VAL A 79 3.45 17.28 -9.62
CA VAL A 79 3.36 18.02 -8.35
C VAL A 79 3.84 17.21 -7.12
N THR A 80 4.32 15.99 -7.34
CA THR A 80 4.83 15.12 -6.26
C THR A 80 6.22 15.52 -5.76
N GLY A 81 7.05 16.08 -6.65
CA GLY A 81 8.49 16.29 -6.42
C GLY A 81 9.35 15.04 -6.65
N LEU A 82 8.76 13.90 -7.06
CA LEU A 82 9.48 12.65 -7.32
C LEU A 82 10.05 12.64 -8.75
N ASN A 83 11.35 12.43 -8.86
CA ASN A 83 12.05 12.27 -10.14
C ASN A 83 12.06 10.79 -10.59
N TYR A 84 10.89 10.29 -10.99
CA TYR A 84 10.71 8.91 -11.46
C TYR A 84 10.50 8.82 -12.98
N GLN A 85 10.75 7.62 -13.53
CA GLN A 85 10.45 7.29 -14.92
C GLN A 85 8.98 6.86 -15.04
N TRP A 86 8.11 7.86 -15.03
CA TRP A 86 6.66 7.68 -15.02
C TRP A 86 6.16 6.96 -16.27
N GLU A 87 5.40 5.90 -16.06
CA GLU A 87 4.81 5.06 -17.08
C GLU A 87 3.36 4.77 -16.74
N TYR A 88 2.48 5.05 -17.70
CA TYR A 88 1.03 4.91 -17.55
C TYR A 88 0.52 3.87 -18.54
N ARG A 89 -0.28 2.93 -18.05
CA ARG A 89 -0.91 1.90 -18.87
C ARG A 89 -2.39 1.77 -18.52
N LEU A 90 -3.21 1.58 -19.55
CA LEU A 90 -4.60 1.21 -19.41
C LEU A 90 -4.73 -0.29 -19.74
N ILE A 91 -5.14 -1.08 -18.75
CA ILE A 91 -5.34 -2.52 -18.88
C ILE A 91 -6.80 -2.78 -19.30
N GLN A 92 -6.98 -3.55 -20.38
CA GLN A 92 -8.28 -3.92 -20.94
C GLN A 92 -8.95 -5.02 -20.11
N ASN A 93 -9.71 -4.61 -19.10
CA ASN A 93 -10.56 -5.50 -18.33
C ASN A 93 -11.69 -4.68 -17.68
N ASP A 94 -12.85 -4.72 -18.32
CA ASP A 94 -14.02 -3.91 -17.93
C ASP A 94 -14.70 -4.43 -16.65
N LYS A 95 -14.32 -5.64 -16.20
CA LYS A 95 -14.86 -6.27 -14.98
C LYS A 95 -14.08 -5.88 -13.74
N THR A 96 -12.82 -5.47 -13.90
CA THR A 96 -11.96 -5.09 -12.79
C THR A 96 -12.03 -3.58 -12.57
N VAL A 97 -12.65 -3.19 -11.47
CA VAL A 97 -12.65 -1.80 -10.98
C VAL A 97 -11.43 -1.63 -10.09
N ASN A 98 -10.27 -1.36 -10.70
CA ASN A 98 -9.02 -1.19 -9.96
C ASN A 98 -8.05 -0.21 -10.66
N ALA A 99 -7.09 0.30 -9.90
CA ALA A 99 -5.92 1.03 -10.35
C ALA A 99 -4.80 0.80 -9.34
N PHE A 100 -3.55 1.02 -9.74
CA PHE A 100 -2.43 0.97 -8.81
C PHE A 100 -1.28 1.88 -9.26
N ALA A 101 -0.50 2.35 -8.29
CA ALA A 101 0.79 2.97 -8.52
C ALA A 101 1.90 2.28 -7.70
N LEU A 102 3.06 2.09 -8.33
CA LEU A 102 4.23 1.47 -7.71
C LEU A 102 5.42 2.45 -7.74
N PRO A 103 6.37 2.30 -6.79
CA PRO A 103 7.63 3.04 -6.80
C PRO A 103 8.35 2.97 -8.15
N GLY A 104 9.05 4.04 -8.51
CA GLY A 104 9.65 4.18 -9.84
C GLY A 104 8.69 4.71 -10.91
N GLY A 105 7.48 5.13 -10.50
CA GLY A 105 6.52 5.82 -11.36
C GLY A 105 5.70 4.88 -12.23
N LYS A 106 5.43 3.65 -11.77
CA LYS A 106 4.69 2.66 -12.57
C LYS A 106 3.21 2.69 -12.19
N VAL A 107 2.39 3.18 -13.11
CA VAL A 107 0.95 3.39 -12.89
C VAL A 107 0.15 2.56 -13.88
N ALA A 108 -0.88 1.87 -13.40
CA ALA A 108 -1.85 1.20 -14.25
C ALA A 108 -3.27 1.45 -13.77
N VAL A 109 -4.19 1.54 -14.72
CA VAL A 109 -5.63 1.65 -14.49
C VAL A 109 -6.31 0.55 -15.29
N TYR A 110 -7.30 -0.11 -14.71
CA TYR A 110 -8.14 -1.06 -15.43
C TYR A 110 -9.32 -0.34 -16.07
N THR A 111 -9.72 -0.74 -17.29
CA THR A 111 -10.85 -0.09 -17.99
C THR A 111 -12.15 -0.11 -17.19
N GLY A 112 -12.37 -1.11 -16.34
CA GLY A 112 -13.51 -1.17 -15.42
C GLY A 112 -13.57 -0.02 -14.40
N MET A 113 -12.46 0.67 -14.14
CA MET A 113 -12.43 1.85 -13.26
C MET A 113 -13.05 3.10 -13.93
N LEU A 114 -12.93 3.24 -15.26
CA LEU A 114 -13.31 4.48 -15.97
C LEU A 114 -14.80 4.86 -15.84
N PRO A 115 -15.76 3.92 -15.89
CA PRO A 115 -17.17 4.24 -15.65
C PRO A 115 -17.43 4.77 -14.23
N VAL A 116 -16.61 4.37 -13.25
CA VAL A 116 -16.73 4.84 -11.86
C VAL A 116 -16.20 6.25 -11.72
N THR A 117 -15.08 6.56 -12.39
CA THR A 117 -14.48 7.90 -12.36
C THR A 117 -15.32 8.93 -13.11
N ARG A 118 -16.07 8.54 -14.14
CA ARG A 118 -16.88 9.37 -15.07
C ARG A 118 -16.08 10.37 -15.89
N ASP A 119 -15.18 11.12 -15.26
CA ASP A 119 -14.39 12.19 -15.88
C ASP A 119 -12.95 12.20 -15.34
N GLU A 120 -12.17 13.19 -15.80
CA GLU A 120 -10.79 13.38 -15.36
C GLU A 120 -10.65 13.69 -13.87
N SER A 121 -11.60 14.41 -13.26
CA SER A 121 -11.51 14.76 -11.84
C SER A 121 -11.74 13.54 -10.96
N GLY A 122 -12.67 12.65 -11.33
CA GLY A 122 -12.82 11.36 -10.68
C GLY A 122 -11.60 10.46 -10.87
N LEU A 123 -10.96 10.50 -12.04
CA LEU A 123 -9.74 9.73 -12.29
C LEU A 123 -8.54 10.32 -11.52
N ALA A 124 -8.49 11.64 -11.38
CA ALA A 124 -7.50 12.33 -10.58
C ALA A 124 -7.62 11.97 -9.09
N ALA A 125 -8.84 11.70 -8.59
CA ALA A 125 -9.04 11.20 -7.23
C ALA A 125 -8.43 9.81 -7.04
N VAL A 126 -8.70 8.87 -7.97
CA VAL A 126 -8.09 7.53 -7.93
C VAL A 126 -6.56 7.63 -8.01
N LEU A 127 -6.03 8.32 -9.04
CA LEU A 127 -4.59 8.41 -9.25
C LEU A 127 -3.88 9.24 -8.19
N GLY A 128 -4.55 10.25 -7.62
CA GLY A 128 -4.05 11.01 -6.48
C GLY A 128 -3.85 10.13 -5.25
N HIS A 129 -4.83 9.29 -4.93
CA HIS A 129 -4.74 8.30 -3.85
C HIS A 129 -3.59 7.30 -4.08
N GLU A 130 -3.54 6.68 -5.27
CA GLU A 130 -2.48 5.72 -5.63
C GLU A 130 -1.07 6.33 -5.57
N ILE A 131 -0.90 7.52 -6.15
CA ILE A 131 0.38 8.23 -6.12
C ILE A 131 0.68 8.75 -4.71
N GLY A 132 -0.33 9.03 -3.89
CA GLY A 132 -0.20 9.32 -2.46
C GLY A 132 0.49 8.19 -1.70
N HIS A 133 0.13 6.93 -1.95
CA HIS A 133 0.85 5.78 -1.39
C HIS A 133 2.33 5.74 -1.79
N VAL A 134 2.64 6.10 -3.04
CA VAL A 134 4.02 6.14 -3.54
C VAL A 134 4.80 7.28 -2.88
N VAL A 135 4.20 8.49 -2.77
CA VAL A 135 4.81 9.64 -2.09
C VAL A 135 5.10 9.35 -0.62
N ALA A 136 4.19 8.64 0.06
CA ALA A 136 4.38 8.24 1.45
C ALA A 136 5.30 7.01 1.62
N ARG A 137 5.68 6.32 0.54
CA ARG A 137 6.41 5.04 0.56
C ARG A 137 5.71 3.97 1.41
N HIS A 138 4.37 3.92 1.37
CA HIS A 138 3.56 2.94 2.10
C HIS A 138 3.91 1.49 1.72
N GLY A 139 4.28 1.25 0.45
CA GLY A 139 4.73 -0.06 -0.02
C GLY A 139 5.98 -0.54 0.72
N GLY A 140 7.04 0.28 0.77
CA GLY A 140 8.25 -0.07 1.50
C GLY A 140 8.06 -0.18 2.99
N GLU A 141 7.19 0.64 3.56
CA GLU A 141 6.84 0.57 4.98
C GLU A 141 6.17 -0.76 5.32
N ARG A 142 5.21 -1.23 4.49
CA ARG A 142 4.57 -2.55 4.69
C ARG A 142 5.58 -3.70 4.56
N VAL A 143 6.49 -3.64 3.59
CA VAL A 143 7.56 -4.64 3.47
C VAL A 143 8.44 -4.65 4.72
N SER A 144 8.81 -3.47 5.21
CA SER A 144 9.61 -3.30 6.43
C SER A 144 8.91 -3.87 7.67
N GLN A 145 7.61 -3.63 7.81
CA GLN A 145 6.81 -4.21 8.88
C GLN A 145 6.73 -5.72 8.80
N GLN A 146 6.53 -6.27 7.60
CA GLN A 146 6.49 -7.72 7.43
C GLN A 146 7.84 -8.35 7.80
N LEU A 147 8.96 -7.73 7.44
CA LEU A 147 10.29 -8.16 7.85
C LEU A 147 10.44 -8.15 9.38
N LEU A 148 10.01 -7.07 10.05
CA LEU A 148 10.04 -6.98 11.51
C LEU A 148 9.16 -8.04 12.19
N VAL A 149 7.95 -8.25 11.69
CA VAL A 149 7.05 -9.30 12.21
C VAL A 149 7.68 -10.66 12.04
N ASN A 150 8.24 -10.97 10.87
CA ASN A 150 8.90 -12.25 10.60
C ASN A 150 10.08 -12.49 11.55
N VAL A 151 10.96 -11.50 11.73
CA VAL A 151 12.09 -11.57 12.67
C VAL A 151 11.60 -11.73 14.12
N GLY A 152 10.53 -11.03 14.50
CA GLY A 152 9.92 -11.14 15.83
C GLY A 152 9.34 -12.54 16.10
N VAL A 153 8.65 -13.11 15.11
CA VAL A 153 8.13 -14.48 15.18
C VAL A 153 9.27 -15.49 15.25
N GLU A 154 10.24 -15.42 14.35
CA GLU A 154 11.39 -16.35 14.30
C GLU A 154 12.20 -16.33 15.61
N SER A 155 12.51 -15.14 16.14
CA SER A 155 13.26 -15.01 17.40
C SER A 155 12.48 -15.57 18.60
N THR A 156 11.16 -15.35 18.64
CA THR A 156 10.28 -15.93 19.66
C THR A 156 10.25 -17.45 19.56
N MET A 157 10.11 -17.98 18.34
CA MET A 157 10.13 -19.42 18.09
C MET A 157 11.47 -20.05 18.46
N ALA A 158 12.59 -19.39 18.17
CA ALA A 158 13.92 -19.83 18.57
C ALA A 158 14.08 -19.86 20.10
N ALA A 159 13.56 -18.86 20.82
CA ALA A 159 13.58 -18.83 22.28
C ALA A 159 12.73 -19.96 22.90
N LEU A 160 11.58 -20.25 22.28
CA LEU A 160 10.64 -21.30 22.73
C LEU A 160 11.00 -22.70 22.22
N SER A 161 11.96 -22.83 21.30
CA SER A 161 12.33 -24.11 20.65
C SER A 161 12.75 -25.23 21.59
N ARG A 162 13.12 -24.91 22.84
CA ARG A 162 13.43 -25.89 23.90
C ARG A 162 12.21 -26.29 24.74
N GLY A 163 11.05 -25.72 24.47
CA GLY A 163 9.78 -25.98 25.15
C GLY A 163 8.98 -27.10 24.49
N ASN A 164 7.76 -27.32 24.99
CA ASN A 164 6.84 -28.32 24.43
C ASN A 164 6.44 -27.94 22.99
N PRO A 165 6.60 -28.84 21.99
CA PRO A 165 6.26 -28.59 20.59
C PRO A 165 4.82 -28.09 20.37
N ALA A 166 3.85 -28.60 21.14
CA ALA A 166 2.45 -28.16 21.06
C ALA A 166 2.28 -26.71 21.52
N THR A 167 3.02 -26.29 22.55
CA THR A 167 3.04 -24.90 23.04
C THR A 167 3.72 -23.98 22.03
N VAL A 168 4.83 -24.42 21.44
CA VAL A 168 5.56 -23.67 20.40
C VAL A 168 4.66 -23.42 19.18
N GLN A 169 3.93 -24.44 18.72
CA GLN A 169 3.01 -24.31 17.60
C GLN A 169 1.81 -23.40 17.92
N ALA A 170 1.19 -23.57 19.08
CA ALA A 170 0.06 -22.73 19.50
C ALA A 170 0.44 -21.25 19.63
N VAL A 171 1.61 -20.96 20.20
CA VAL A 171 2.14 -19.60 20.33
C VAL A 171 2.48 -19.01 18.96
N GLY A 172 3.12 -19.76 18.06
CA GLY A 172 3.43 -19.31 16.71
C GLY A 172 2.18 -18.93 15.90
N SER A 173 1.13 -19.76 15.96
CA SER A 173 -0.14 -19.48 15.27
C SER A 173 -0.87 -18.26 15.86
N LEU A 174 -0.88 -18.11 17.19
CA LEU A 174 -1.51 -16.98 17.85
C LEU A 174 -0.76 -15.67 17.58
N LEU A 175 0.57 -15.68 17.58
CA LEU A 175 1.39 -14.50 17.28
C LEU A 175 1.24 -14.06 15.82
N GLY A 176 1.22 -14.99 14.86
CA GLY A 176 0.99 -14.68 13.45
C GLY A 176 -0.37 -14.03 13.21
N ALA A 177 -1.44 -14.64 13.75
CA ALA A 177 -2.80 -14.09 13.64
C ALA A 177 -2.97 -12.78 14.42
N GLY A 178 -2.39 -12.68 15.62
CA GLY A 178 -2.43 -11.49 16.46
C GLY A 178 -1.66 -10.31 15.87
N ALA A 179 -0.51 -10.54 15.23
CA ALA A 179 0.23 -9.51 14.51
C ALA A 179 -0.53 -9.01 13.28
N ALA A 180 -1.14 -9.92 12.51
CA ALA A 180 -1.97 -9.55 11.36
C ALA A 180 -3.13 -8.63 11.77
N VAL A 181 -3.86 -8.99 12.84
CA VAL A 181 -5.06 -8.24 13.26
C VAL A 181 -4.73 -7.02 14.11
N GLY A 182 -3.77 -7.12 15.03
CA GLY A 182 -3.47 -6.07 16.01
C GLY A 182 -2.43 -5.05 15.57
N VAL A 183 -1.61 -5.37 14.57
CA VAL A 183 -0.52 -4.49 14.10
C VAL A 183 -0.71 -4.12 12.63
N LEU A 184 -0.82 -5.09 11.74
CA LEU A 184 -0.84 -4.83 10.29
C LEU A 184 -2.15 -4.16 9.83
N LEU A 185 -3.32 -4.61 10.33
CA LEU A 185 -4.61 -4.03 9.95
C LEU A 185 -4.79 -2.57 10.37
N PRO A 186 -4.56 -2.16 11.63
CA PRO A 186 -4.64 -0.75 12.02
C PRO A 186 -3.65 0.12 11.23
N TRP A 187 -2.44 -0.40 10.98
CA TRP A 187 -1.44 0.31 10.19
C TRP A 187 -1.90 0.54 8.76
N SER A 188 -2.48 -0.47 8.12
CA SER A 188 -3.05 -0.33 6.78
C SER A 188 -4.08 0.80 6.73
N ARG A 189 -5.01 0.89 7.70
CA ARG A 189 -6.02 1.97 7.73
C ARG A 189 -5.40 3.36 7.90
N GLN A 190 -4.33 3.48 8.68
CA GLN A 190 -3.60 4.75 8.81
C GLN A 190 -3.00 5.17 7.48
N GLN A 191 -2.41 4.23 6.73
CA GLN A 191 -1.85 4.48 5.41
C GLN A 191 -2.92 4.86 4.38
N GLU A 192 -4.09 4.22 4.40
CA GLU A 192 -5.20 4.59 3.50
C GLU A 192 -5.69 6.02 3.78
N SER A 193 -5.85 6.39 5.06
CA SER A 193 -6.27 7.74 5.46
C SER A 193 -5.22 8.80 5.08
N GLU A 194 -3.94 8.45 5.19
CA GLU A 194 -2.83 9.31 4.78
C GLU A 194 -2.75 9.45 3.25
N ALA A 195 -2.98 8.36 2.51
CA ALA A 195 -3.04 8.37 1.06
C ALA A 195 -4.22 9.22 0.54
N ASP A 196 -5.38 9.16 1.20
CA ASP A 196 -6.51 10.06 0.90
C ASP A 196 -6.12 11.53 1.11
N HIS A 197 -5.50 11.84 2.25
CA HIS A 197 -5.08 13.21 2.55
C HIS A 197 -4.07 13.75 1.53
N LEU A 198 -3.04 12.95 1.23
CA LEU A 198 -2.04 13.27 0.21
C LEU A 198 -2.66 13.38 -1.18
N GLY A 199 -3.56 12.46 -1.54
CA GLY A 199 -4.25 12.45 -2.82
C GLY A 199 -5.03 13.74 -3.04
N LEU A 200 -5.78 14.21 -2.04
CA LEU A 200 -6.50 15.49 -2.11
C LEU A 200 -5.55 16.69 -2.31
N ILE A 201 -4.40 16.70 -1.62
CA ILE A 201 -3.37 17.74 -1.79
C ILE A 201 -2.80 17.70 -3.21
N LEU A 202 -2.46 16.51 -3.72
CA LEU A 202 -1.89 16.33 -5.05
C LEU A 202 -2.89 16.71 -6.15
N MET A 203 -4.17 16.34 -6.00
CA MET A 203 -5.25 16.77 -6.88
C MET A 203 -5.34 18.30 -6.95
N ALA A 204 -5.43 18.95 -5.79
CA ALA A 204 -5.54 20.41 -5.71
C ALA A 204 -4.34 21.09 -6.38
N LYS A 205 -3.12 20.63 -6.11
CA LYS A 205 -1.88 21.15 -6.71
C LYS A 205 -1.83 20.94 -8.22
N ALA A 206 -2.38 19.83 -8.72
CA ALA A 206 -2.46 19.52 -10.14
C ALA A 206 -3.60 20.26 -10.88
N GLY A 207 -4.39 21.06 -10.17
CA GLY A 207 -5.50 21.85 -10.72
C GLY A 207 -6.82 21.08 -10.88
N TYR A 208 -6.96 19.92 -10.22
CA TYR A 208 -8.22 19.17 -10.16
C TYR A 208 -9.02 19.53 -8.91
N ASP A 209 -10.35 19.43 -9.00
CA ASP A 209 -11.26 19.67 -7.87
C ASP A 209 -11.21 18.49 -6.86
N PRO A 210 -10.71 18.70 -5.62
CA PRO A 210 -10.65 17.64 -4.61
C PRO A 210 -12.03 17.16 -4.15
N HIS A 211 -13.11 17.93 -4.37
CA HIS A 211 -14.47 17.49 -4.03
C HIS A 211 -14.92 16.27 -4.85
N ALA A 212 -14.35 16.06 -6.05
CA ALA A 212 -14.64 14.90 -6.89
C ALA A 212 -14.31 13.56 -6.21
N ALA A 213 -13.37 13.54 -5.25
CA ALA A 213 -13.04 12.34 -4.48
C ALA A 213 -14.24 11.87 -3.65
N ARG A 214 -15.00 12.78 -3.02
CA ARG A 214 -16.21 12.42 -2.26
C ARG A 214 -17.24 11.73 -3.16
N GLU A 215 -17.47 12.29 -4.34
CA GLU A 215 -18.42 11.73 -5.30
C GLU A 215 -17.96 10.39 -5.86
N LEU A 216 -16.65 10.20 -6.04
CA LEU A 216 -16.06 8.91 -6.40
C LEU A 216 -16.37 7.86 -5.33
N TRP A 217 -16.14 8.16 -4.05
CA TRP A 217 -16.41 7.23 -2.95
C TRP A 217 -17.89 6.86 -2.85
N VAL A 218 -18.79 7.84 -3.03
CA VAL A 218 -20.24 7.57 -3.10
C VAL A 218 -20.55 6.59 -4.23
N ARG A 219 -20.00 6.80 -5.43
CA ARG A 219 -20.20 5.90 -6.59
C ARG A 219 -19.66 4.49 -6.33
N MET A 220 -18.47 4.37 -5.74
CA MET A 220 -17.89 3.07 -5.37
C MET A 220 -18.76 2.34 -4.33
N SER A 221 -19.29 3.05 -3.33
CA SER A 221 -20.14 2.46 -2.27
C SER A 221 -21.48 1.93 -2.76
N GLN A 222 -21.96 2.45 -3.90
CA GLN A 222 -23.22 2.04 -4.53
C GLN A 222 -23.08 0.73 -5.32
N GLN A 223 -21.86 0.30 -5.62
CA GLN A 223 -21.58 -0.99 -6.25
C GLN A 223 -21.49 -2.10 -5.16
N LYS A 224 -22.65 -2.58 -4.66
CA LYS A 224 -22.72 -3.69 -3.68
C LYS A 224 -23.01 -5.03 -4.35
N GLY A 225 -22.35 -6.11 -3.90
CA GLY A 225 -22.62 -7.52 -4.31
C GLY A 225 -21.39 -8.25 -4.83
N ALA A 226 -21.57 -9.32 -5.63
CA ALA A 226 -20.50 -10.06 -6.33
C ALA A 226 -19.68 -9.21 -7.35
N GLY A 227 -19.89 -7.89 -7.35
CA GLY A 227 -19.17 -6.87 -8.11
C GLY A 227 -18.76 -5.69 -7.22
N GLN A 228 -18.47 -5.93 -5.94
CA GLN A 228 -17.78 -4.93 -5.10
C GLN A 228 -16.48 -4.53 -5.81
N PRO A 229 -16.18 -3.23 -5.96
CA PRO A 229 -14.95 -2.78 -6.59
C PRO A 229 -13.74 -3.45 -5.95
N GLU A 230 -12.89 -4.07 -6.77
CA GLU A 230 -11.64 -4.67 -6.29
C GLU A 230 -10.79 -3.63 -5.56
N PHE A 231 -10.85 -2.38 -6.02
CA PHE A 231 -10.28 -1.22 -5.36
C PHE A 231 -10.67 -1.09 -3.87
N LEU A 232 -11.94 -1.33 -3.50
CA LEU A 232 -12.39 -1.29 -2.10
C LEU A 232 -11.96 -2.52 -1.29
N SER A 233 -11.57 -3.60 -1.96
CA SER A 233 -11.05 -4.80 -1.31
C SER A 233 -9.55 -4.68 -1.07
N THR A 234 -8.81 -4.09 -2.02
CA THR A 234 -7.37 -3.86 -1.90
C THR A 234 -7.04 -2.68 -0.99
N HIS A 235 -7.95 -1.72 -0.82
CA HIS A 235 -7.81 -0.56 0.05
C HIS A 235 -8.81 -0.66 1.21
N VAL A 236 -8.30 -0.93 2.42
CA VAL A 236 -9.13 -1.06 3.62
C VAL A 236 -9.69 0.31 3.99
N GLY A 237 -11.00 0.51 3.89
CA GLY A 237 -11.63 1.80 4.21
C GLY A 237 -11.28 2.33 5.61
N PRO A 238 -11.46 3.65 5.86
CA PRO A 238 -11.16 4.28 7.14
C PRO A 238 -11.88 3.60 8.31
N ASP A 239 -11.33 3.75 9.51
CA ASP A 239 -11.97 3.24 10.73
C ASP A 239 -13.39 3.84 10.86
N PRO A 240 -14.45 3.03 11.02
CA PRO A 240 -15.79 3.55 11.29
C PRO A 240 -15.87 4.47 12.52
N HIS A 241 -14.86 4.50 13.38
CA HIS A 241 -14.77 5.40 14.53
C HIS A 241 -14.03 6.73 14.26
N SER A 242 -13.37 6.92 13.11
CA SER A 242 -12.64 8.17 12.82
C SER A 242 -13.47 9.24 12.09
N SER A 243 -14.71 8.92 11.70
CA SER A 243 -15.69 9.91 11.23
C SER A 243 -16.78 10.12 12.28
N ASP A 244 -16.83 11.33 12.84
CA ASP A 244 -17.79 11.76 13.85
C ASP A 244 -19.25 11.46 13.41
N ARG A 245 -20.02 10.90 14.34
CA ARG A 245 -21.49 10.78 14.40
C ARG A 245 -22.27 10.73 13.07
N GLY A 246 -22.73 9.51 12.77
CA GLY A 246 -24.02 9.30 12.09
C GLY A 246 -23.90 8.62 10.74
N LEU A 247 -23.75 7.30 10.73
CA LEU A 247 -24.40 6.35 9.81
C LEU A 247 -24.10 4.93 10.32
N ALA A 248 -25.11 4.07 10.24
CA ALA A 248 -25.35 2.87 11.06
C ALA A 248 -24.26 1.77 11.07
N PRO A 249 -24.23 0.92 12.11
CA PRO A 249 -23.26 -0.18 12.26
C PRO A 249 -23.69 -1.42 11.46
N GLY A 250 -22.71 -2.18 10.99
CA GLY A 250 -22.90 -3.56 10.53
C GLY A 250 -22.38 -3.82 9.13
N SER A 251 -21.11 -4.20 9.04
CA SER A 251 -20.61 -5.03 7.93
C SER A 251 -19.44 -5.88 8.46
N PRO A 252 -19.41 -7.19 8.15
CA PRO A 252 -18.42 -8.13 8.68
C PRO A 252 -17.00 -7.82 8.17
N PRO A 253 -15.95 -8.37 8.81
CA PRO A 253 -14.55 -8.06 8.46
C PRO A 253 -14.25 -8.56 7.06
N VAL A 254 -14.02 -7.64 6.11
CA VAL A 254 -13.49 -7.97 4.79
C VAL A 254 -12.00 -8.23 4.97
N LEU A 255 -11.67 -9.49 5.23
CA LEU A 255 -10.35 -10.05 4.99
C LEU A 255 -10.15 -10.16 3.47
N GLN A 256 -9.24 -9.36 2.90
CA GLN A 256 -8.36 -9.72 1.78
C GLN A 256 -7.46 -8.54 1.37
N ALA A 257 -6.28 -8.45 1.96
CA ALA A 257 -5.12 -7.92 1.25
C ALA A 257 -4.29 -9.13 0.83
N PRO A 258 -4.10 -9.38 -0.47
CA PRO A 258 -2.74 -9.22 -0.98
C PRO A 258 -2.70 -8.86 -2.47
N LEU A 259 -2.22 -7.66 -2.83
CA LEU A 259 -1.58 -7.48 -4.15
C LEU A 259 -0.07 -7.26 -4.04
N ILE A 260 0.42 -6.63 -2.96
CA ILE A 260 1.86 -6.41 -2.79
C ILE A 260 2.58 -7.63 -2.21
N VAL A 261 1.91 -8.46 -1.39
CA VAL A 261 2.52 -9.68 -0.81
C VAL A 261 2.56 -10.84 -1.81
N ALA A 262 1.64 -10.90 -2.77
CA ALA A 262 1.55 -12.01 -3.73
C ALA A 262 2.66 -12.01 -4.80
N VAL A 263 3.34 -10.89 -5.01
CA VAL A 263 4.44 -10.78 -6.00
C VAL A 263 5.78 -11.27 -5.42
N LEU A 264 5.92 -11.32 -4.09
CA LEU A 264 7.18 -11.66 -3.43
C LEU A 264 7.30 -13.13 -2.98
N TYR A 265 6.29 -13.97 -3.24
CA TYR A 265 6.34 -15.42 -2.99
C TYR A 265 5.83 -16.21 -4.20
N PRO A 266 6.70 -16.84 -5.00
CA PRO A 266 6.27 -17.92 -5.89
C PRO A 266 5.86 -19.12 -5.02
N ARG A 267 4.78 -19.82 -5.41
CA ARG A 267 4.48 -21.16 -4.89
C ARG A 267 5.51 -22.17 -5.38
#